data_AF-A0A8S0GXY8-F1
#
_entry.id   AF-A0A8S0GXY8-F1
#
_cell.length_a   1.000
_cell.length_b   1.000
_cell.length_c   1.000
_cell.angle_alpha   90.00
_cell.angle_beta   90.00
_cell.angle_gamma   90.00
#
_symmetry.space_group_name_H-M   'P 1'
#
loop_
_entity.id
_entity.type
_entity.pdbx_description
1 polymer ?
#
loop_
_entity_poly.entity_id
_entity_poly.type
_entity_poly.pdbx_seq_one_letter_code
_entity_poly.pdbx_strand_id
1 'polypeptide(L)'
;MTSGALAGLAGVCEVAGPIGQLVPQVSPGYGYAAITVAFLGRLNPIGIVFSSLLMALLYIGGESAQMSLNLPQAITQLFQGMMLFFLLASDVLILYRPRLNLRWVRRNASATATAGAL
;
A
#
# COMPACT_ATOMS: atom_id res chain seq x y z
N MET A 1 -12.84 19.07 -8.12
CA MET A 1 -11.55 19.76 -8.38
C MET A 1 -11.13 20.69 -7.24
N THR A 2 -12.08 21.31 -6.52
CA THR A 2 -11.81 22.15 -5.34
C THR A 2 -11.13 21.41 -4.19
N SER A 3 -11.48 20.14 -3.94
CA SER A 3 -10.86 19.34 -2.87
C SER A 3 -9.39 19.00 -3.12
N GLY A 4 -8.97 18.82 -4.37
CA GLY A 4 -7.56 18.57 -4.72
C GLY A 4 -6.69 19.82 -4.53
N ALA A 5 -7.23 21.00 -4.87
CA ALA A 5 -6.56 22.27 -4.61
C ALA A 5 -6.45 22.57 -3.11
N LEU A 6 -7.48 22.28 -2.32
CA LEU A 6 -7.47 22.39 -0.86
C LEU A 6 -6.51 21.38 -0.20
N ALA A 7 -6.46 20.14 -0.68
CA ALA A 7 -5.52 19.13 -0.20
C ALA A 7 -4.06 19.50 -0.53
N GLY A 8 -3.82 20.05 -1.72
CA GLY A 8 -2.52 20.59 -2.11
C GLY A 8 -2.09 21.78 -1.27
N LEU A 9 -3.01 22.72 -1.00
CA LEU A 9 -2.76 23.86 -0.11
C LEU A 9 -2.51 23.42 1.33
N ALA A 10 -3.27 22.46 1.86
CA ALA A 10 -3.05 21.90 3.20
C ALA A 10 -1.65 21.25 3.31
N GLY A 11 -1.24 20.47 2.31
CA GLY A 11 0.11 19.87 2.28
C GLY A 11 1.22 20.91 2.17
N VAL A 12 1.05 21.97 1.38
CA VAL A 12 2.00 23.10 1.32
C VAL A 12 2.03 23.87 2.64
N CYS A 13 0.90 24.07 3.31
CA CYS A 13 0.83 24.73 4.61
C CYS A 13 1.50 23.90 5.72
N GLU A 14 1.39 22.58 5.69
CA GLU A 14 2.08 21.69 6.64
C GLU A 14 3.59 21.64 6.40
N VAL A 15 4.05 21.69 5.14
CA VAL A 15 5.48 21.77 4.80
C VAL A 15 6.06 23.17 5.10
N ALA A 16 5.28 24.24 4.94
CA ALA A 16 5.71 25.62 5.17
C ALA A 16 5.60 26.07 6.64
N GLY A 17 4.82 25.38 7.49
CA GLY A 17 4.49 25.81 8.85
C GLY A 17 5.55 25.46 9.91
N PRO A 18 5.72 24.19 10.32
CA PRO A 18 6.54 23.86 11.48
C PRO A 18 8.05 23.84 11.21
N ILE A 19 8.49 23.78 9.96
CA ILE A 19 9.85 23.29 9.62
C ILE A 19 10.82 24.41 9.24
N GLY A 20 10.37 25.59 8.77
CA GLY A 20 11.22 26.79 8.59
C GLY A 20 12.48 26.66 7.71
N GLN A 21 12.80 25.47 7.18
CA GLN A 21 13.90 25.16 6.29
C GLN A 21 13.52 23.98 5.38
N LEU A 22 13.71 24.13 4.08
CA LEU A 22 13.78 23.01 3.14
C LEU A 22 15.10 22.26 3.43
N VAL A 23 15.11 21.42 4.47
CA VAL A 23 16.14 20.38 4.53
C VAL A 23 15.79 19.43 3.38
N PRO A 24 16.64 19.20 2.37
CA PRO A 24 16.35 18.30 1.25
C PRO A 24 16.28 16.81 1.66
N GLN A 25 16.14 16.56 2.95
CA GLN A 25 16.09 15.25 3.60
C GLN A 25 14.77 15.11 4.36
N VAL A 26 13.64 15.59 3.79
CA VAL A 26 12.32 15.55 4.44
C VAL A 26 11.90 14.13 4.79
N SER A 27 12.46 13.08 4.18
CA SER A 27 12.30 11.71 4.69
C SER A 27 13.29 10.73 4.04
N PRO A 28 14.44 10.41 4.65
CA PRO A 28 15.21 9.26 4.24
C PRO A 28 14.50 7.99 4.77
N GLY A 29 13.42 7.57 4.09
CA GLY A 29 12.74 6.29 4.37
C GLY A 29 11.31 6.37 4.94
N TYR A 30 10.85 7.48 5.51
CA TYR A 30 9.48 7.55 6.05
C TYR A 30 8.39 7.42 4.97
N GLY A 31 8.66 7.84 3.72
CA GLY A 31 7.73 7.64 2.62
C GLY A 31 7.46 6.15 2.33
N TYR A 32 8.49 5.30 2.44
CA TYR A 32 8.34 3.85 2.26
C TYR A 32 7.59 3.22 3.44
N ALA A 33 7.80 3.73 4.66
CA ALA A 33 7.01 3.37 5.84
C ALA A 33 5.52 3.68 5.66
N ALA A 34 5.22 4.87 5.14
CA ALA A 34 3.87 5.37 4.98
C ALA A 34 3.04 4.51 4.01
N ILE A 35 3.67 3.95 2.97
CA ILE A 35 3.02 3.03 2.03
C ILE A 35 2.49 1.80 2.77
N THR A 36 3.33 1.14 3.59
CA THR A 36 2.94 -0.05 4.35
C THR A 36 1.81 0.25 5.34
N VAL A 37 1.86 1.40 6.02
CA VAL A 37 0.81 1.83 6.97
C VAL A 37 -0.52 2.09 6.25
N ALA A 38 -0.50 2.72 5.07
CA ALA A 38 -1.69 3.01 4.29
C ALA A 38 -2.41 1.73 3.84
N PHE A 39 -1.64 0.72 3.41
CA PHE A 39 -2.19 -0.60 3.08
C PHE A 39 -2.71 -1.33 4.31
N LEU A 40 -1.98 -1.27 5.44
CA LEU A 40 -2.40 -1.92 6.68
C LEU A 40 -3.72 -1.34 7.22
N GLY A 41 -3.94 -0.02 7.04
CA GLY A 41 -5.15 0.69 7.42
C GLY A 41 -6.35 0.52 6.47
N ARG A 42 -6.21 -0.23 5.36
CA ARG A 42 -7.26 -0.49 4.36
C ARG A 42 -7.98 0.77 3.86
N LEU A 43 -7.27 1.86 3.60
CA LEU A 43 -7.82 3.17 3.18
C LEU A 43 -8.83 3.82 4.17
N ASN A 44 -9.02 3.30 5.37
CA ASN A 44 -9.91 3.91 6.37
C ASN A 44 -9.12 4.84 7.30
N PRO A 45 -9.55 6.10 7.53
CA PRO A 45 -8.79 7.07 8.32
C PRO A 45 -8.58 6.60 9.77
N ILE A 46 -9.58 5.97 10.38
CA ILE A 46 -9.48 5.38 11.73
C ILE A 46 -8.50 4.20 11.75
N GLY A 47 -8.49 3.38 10.70
CA GLY A 47 -7.55 2.26 10.55
C GLY A 47 -6.11 2.73 10.44
N ILE A 48 -5.87 3.80 9.67
CA ILE A 48 -4.53 4.39 9.48
C ILE A 48 -3.94 4.85 10.81
N VAL A 49 -4.71 5.49 11.68
CA VAL A 49 -4.24 5.96 13.00
C VAL A 49 -3.77 4.80 13.88
N PHE A 50 -4.53 3.70 13.92
CA PHE A 50 -4.15 2.52 14.69
C PHE A 50 -2.95 1.80 14.06
N SER A 51 -2.94 1.65 12.74
CA SER A 51 -1.84 1.04 11.98
C SER A 51 -0.54 1.83 12.09
N SER A 52 -0.58 3.16 12.10
CA SER A 52 0.62 4.00 12.25
C SER A 52 1.23 3.87 13.65
N LEU A 53 0.38 3.73 14.68
CA LEU A 53 0.85 3.52 16.05
C LEU A 53 1.55 2.16 16.18
N LEU A 54 0.96 1.10 15.62
CA LEU A 54 1.55 -0.23 15.60
C LEU A 54 2.86 -0.25 14.80
N MET A 55 2.89 0.43 13.66
CA MET A 55 4.09 0.58 12.84
C MET A 55 5.20 1.36 13.55
N ALA A 56 4.87 2.43 14.28
CA ALA A 56 5.85 3.19 15.06
C ALA A 56 6.51 2.32 16.14
N LEU A 57 5.72 1.49 16.84
CA LEU A 57 6.23 0.53 17.81
C LEU A 57 7.14 -0.52 17.16
N LEU A 58 6.73 -1.08 16.00
CA LEU A 58 7.55 -2.05 15.25
C LEU A 58 8.83 -1.43 14.71
N TYR A 59 8.80 -0.17 14.29
CA TYR A 59 9.96 0.53 13.76
C TYR A 59 11.01 0.77 14.85
N ILE A 60 10.61 1.32 16.00
CA ILE A 60 11.50 1.55 17.15
C ILE A 60 12.00 0.20 17.73
N GLY A 61 11.13 -0.81 17.79
CA GLY A 61 11.50 -2.17 18.18
C GLY A 61 12.52 -2.79 17.21
N GLY A 62 12.34 -2.58 15.91
CA GLY A 62 13.26 -3.04 14.87
C GLY A 62 14.61 -2.34 14.89
N GLU A 63 14.64 -1.02 15.10
CA GLU A 63 15.89 -0.26 15.25
C GLU A 63 16.64 -0.64 16.53
N SER A 64 15.95 -0.83 17.66
CA SER A 64 16.59 -1.28 18.92
C SER A 64 17.17 -2.69 18.83
N ALA A 65 16.50 -3.61 18.12
CA ALA A 65 17.02 -4.93 17.82
C ALA A 65 18.26 -4.87 16.91
N GLN A 66 18.25 -3.98 15.91
CA GLN A 66 19.38 -3.78 15.01
C GLN A 66 20.60 -3.16 15.72
N MET A 67 20.39 -2.18 16.60
CA MET A 67 21.45 -1.60 17.43
C MET A 67 22.09 -2.63 18.37
N SER A 68 21.25 -3.49 18.99
CA SER A 68 21.75 -4.54 19.90
C SER A 68 22.61 -5.58 19.18
N LEU A 69 22.33 -5.81 17.89
CA LEU A 69 23.04 -6.80 17.06
C LEU A 69 24.14 -6.18 16.18
N ASN A 70 24.42 -4.87 16.30
CA ASN A 70 25.38 -4.13 15.46
C ASN A 70 25.17 -4.34 13.94
N LEU A 71 23.90 -4.35 13.51
CA LEU A 71 23.55 -4.63 12.12
C LEU A 71 23.53 -3.34 11.26
N PRO A 72 23.97 -3.42 9.98
CA PRO A 72 23.91 -2.27 9.06
C PRO A 72 22.48 -1.75 8.81
N GLN A 73 22.34 -0.43 8.60
CA GLN A 73 21.05 0.25 8.31
C GLN A 73 20.28 -0.28 7.09
N ALA A 74 20.93 -1.05 6.20
CA ALA A 74 20.25 -1.71 5.09
C ALA A 74 19.17 -2.71 5.54
N ILE A 75 19.32 -3.27 6.75
CA ILE A 75 18.36 -4.24 7.30
C ILE A 75 17.02 -3.60 7.62
N THR A 76 17.00 -2.32 8.03
CA THR A 76 15.77 -1.58 8.32
C THR A 76 14.91 -1.44 7.06
N GLN A 77 15.55 -1.13 5.92
CA GLN A 77 14.87 -1.01 4.62
C GLN A 77 14.37 -2.36 4.10
N LEU A 78 15.18 -3.42 4.23
CA LEU A 78 14.76 -4.78 3.88
C LEU A 78 13.56 -5.23 4.71
N PHE A 79 13.57 -4.98 6.02
CA PHE A 79 12.46 -5.32 6.92
C PHE A 79 11.16 -4.63 6.50
N GLN A 80 11.26 -3.37 6.12
CA GLN A 80 10.12 -2.60 5.65
C GLN A 80 9.54 -3.11 4.32
N GLY A 81 10.40 -3.54 3.39
CA GLY A 81 10.00 -4.18 2.14
C GLY A 81 9.38 -5.57 2.36
N MET A 82 9.93 -6.38 3.27
CA MET A 82 9.37 -7.69 3.61
C MET A 82 7.99 -7.57 4.25
N MET A 83 7.79 -6.60 5.15
CA MET A 83 6.48 -6.29 5.73
C MET A 83 5.45 -5.94 4.65
N LEU A 84 5.81 -5.04 3.73
CA LEU A 84 4.95 -4.67 2.61
C LEU A 84 4.63 -5.89 1.73
N PHE A 85 5.62 -6.71 1.39
CA PHE A 85 5.44 -7.90 0.58
C PHE A 85 4.50 -8.91 1.24
N PHE A 86 4.69 -9.21 2.53
CA PHE A 86 3.81 -10.12 3.28
C PHE A 86 2.38 -9.57 3.39
N LEU A 87 2.25 -8.26 3.60
CA LEU A 87 0.96 -7.59 3.69
C LEU A 87 0.22 -7.65 2.35
N LEU A 88 0.90 -7.31 1.25
CA LEU A 88 0.32 -7.41 -0.10
C LEU A 88 -0.01 -8.85 -0.45
N ALA A 89 0.85 -9.82 -0.14
CA ALA A 89 0.58 -11.23 -0.38
C ALA A 89 -0.69 -11.70 0.36
N SER A 90 -0.84 -11.26 1.61
CA SER A 90 -2.04 -11.54 2.42
C SER A 90 -3.27 -10.80 1.90
N ASP A 91 -3.14 -9.53 1.52
CA ASP A 91 -4.23 -8.72 0.97
C ASP A 91 -4.70 -9.28 -0.38
N VAL A 92 -3.77 -9.69 -1.25
CA VAL A 92 -4.06 -10.44 -2.48
C VAL A 92 -4.78 -11.74 -2.15
N LEU A 93 -4.34 -12.52 -1.16
CA LEU A 93 -5.02 -13.76 -0.79
C LEU A 93 -6.46 -13.53 -0.25
N ILE A 94 -6.71 -12.40 0.41
CA ILE A 94 -8.01 -12.04 0.98
C ILE A 94 -8.95 -11.44 -0.07
N LEU A 95 -8.48 -10.51 -0.92
CA LEU A 95 -9.27 -9.95 -2.02
C LEU A 95 -9.48 -10.97 -3.15
N TYR A 96 -8.50 -11.83 -3.38
CA TYR A 96 -8.60 -12.99 -4.26
C TYR A 96 -9.38 -14.10 -3.54
N ARG A 97 -10.64 -13.83 -3.18
CA ARG A 97 -11.63 -14.90 -3.25
C ARG A 97 -11.57 -15.35 -4.71
N PRO A 98 -11.12 -16.58 -5.05
CA PRO A 98 -11.24 -17.07 -6.40
C PRO A 98 -12.73 -17.17 -6.67
N ARG A 99 -13.34 -16.09 -7.17
CA ARG A 99 -14.47 -16.25 -8.07
C ARG A 99 -13.84 -16.88 -9.30
N LEU A 100 -13.71 -18.21 -9.24
CA LEU A 100 -13.69 -19.13 -10.37
C LEU A 100 -14.98 -18.87 -11.15
N ASN A 101 -15.08 -17.68 -11.74
CA ASN A 101 -16.00 -17.46 -12.82
C ASN A 101 -15.31 -18.16 -13.99
N LEU A 102 -15.39 -19.51 -13.98
CA LEU A 102 -15.35 -20.31 -15.18
C LEU A 102 -16.46 -19.73 -16.06
N ARG A 103 -16.12 -18.67 -16.80
CA ARG A 103 -16.99 -18.15 -17.84
C ARG A 103 -16.85 -19.15 -18.96
N TRP A 104 -17.61 -20.24 -18.81
CA TRP A 104 -17.86 -21.25 -19.82
C TRP A 104 -18.22 -20.52 -21.11
N VAL A 105 -17.25 -20.48 -22.04
CA VAL A 105 -17.46 -19.99 -23.39
C VAL A 105 -18.36 -21.00 -24.09
N ARG A 106 -19.67 -20.84 -23.90
CA ARG A 106 -20.69 -21.54 -24.67
C ARG A 106 -20.76 -20.83 -26.03
N ARG A 107 -19.88 -21.23 -26.96
CA ARG A 107 -20.11 -20.95 -28.39
C ARG A 107 -21.26 -21.83 -28.83
N ASN A 108 -22.43 -21.22 -28.99
CA ASN A 108 -23.54 -21.80 -29.72
C ASN A 108 -23.11 -21.99 -31.18
N ALA A 109 -22.65 -23.19 -31.54
CA ALA A 109 -22.52 -23.62 -32.93
C ALA A 109 -23.79 -24.39 -33.37
N SER A 110 -24.95 -23.80 -33.13
CA SER A 110 -26.24 -24.26 -33.63
C SER A 110 -26.85 -23.16 -34.49
N ALA A 111 -26.14 -22.74 -35.54
CA ALA A 111 -26.59 -21.73 -36.50
C ALA A 111 -26.12 -21.99 -37.95
N THR A 112 -25.82 -23.25 -38.30
CA THR A 112 -25.58 -23.68 -39.70
C THR A 112 -26.29 -24.99 -40.06
N ALA A 113 -27.37 -25.32 -39.35
CA ALA A 113 -28.32 -26.37 -39.76
C ALA A 113 -29.56 -25.80 -40.50
N THR A 114 -29.57 -24.49 -40.81
CA THR A 114 -30.68 -23.82 -41.49
C THR A 114 -30.18 -22.73 -42.45
N ALA A 115 -29.13 -23.06 -43.21
CA ALA A 115 -28.96 -22.58 -44.58
C ALA A 115 -29.27 -23.83 -45.44
N GLY A 116 -30.52 -24.19 -45.67
CA GLY A 116 -31.51 -23.28 -46.25
C GLY A 116 -31.04 -23.04 -47.68
N ALA A 117 -31.29 -24.02 -48.55
CA ALA A 117 -32.43 -23.89 -49.43
C ALA A 117 -32.14 -22.91 -50.58
N LEU A 118 -31.17 -23.30 -51.40
CA LEU A 118 -31.07 -23.06 -52.84
C LEU A 118 -30.29 -24.24 -53.43
#